data_AF-A0AA39YS04-F1
#
_entry.id   AF-A0AA39YS04-F1
#
_cell.length_a   1.000
_cell.length_b   1.000
_cell.length_c   1.000
_cell.angle_alpha   90.00
_cell.angle_beta   90.00
_cell.angle_gamma   90.00
#
_symmetry.space_group_name_H-M   'P 1'
#
loop_
_entity.id
_entity.type
_entity.pdbx_description
1 polymer ?
#
loop_
_entity_poly.entity_id
_entity_poly.type
_entity_poly.pdbx_seq_one_letter_code
_entity_poly.pdbx_strand_id
1 'polypeptide(L)'
;MDAAALLKSQGWRGKGFSLHPSNNAIGLSTPLLISRNKENRGVGQKPHYTSDQWWLDAFDQKLKGLDTSGKNGKKGVVQSVTTGKLDVVAKCAANGKYAGLYTSFRGGDGDAK
;
A
#
# COMPACT_ATOMS: atom_id res chain seq x y z
N MET A 1 22.95 30.66 -15.62
CA MET A 1 23.51 30.87 -14.27
C MET A 1 24.07 29.53 -13.80
N ASP A 2 25.37 29.45 -13.52
CA ASP A 2 25.98 28.20 -13.02
C ASP A 2 25.91 28.19 -11.48
N ALA A 3 24.94 27.45 -10.95
CA ALA A 3 24.72 27.34 -9.50
C ALA A 3 25.88 26.63 -8.79
N ALA A 4 26.56 25.70 -9.46
CA ALA A 4 27.67 24.97 -8.85
C ALA A 4 28.91 25.86 -8.72
N ALA A 5 29.18 26.70 -9.71
CA ALA A 5 30.26 27.70 -9.63
C ALA A 5 30.03 28.70 -8.49
N LEU A 6 28.79 29.19 -8.34
CA LEU A 6 28.44 30.10 -7.23
C LEU A 6 28.58 29.42 -5.88
N LEU A 7 28.05 28.20 -5.71
CA LEU A 7 28.20 27.47 -4.45
C LEU A 7 29.66 27.20 -4.10
N LYS A 8 30.49 26.85 -5.09
CA LYS A 8 31.95 26.68 -4.90
C LYS A 8 32.63 27.99 -4.49
N SER A 9 32.25 29.12 -5.09
CA SER A 9 32.76 30.44 -4.66
C SER A 9 32.37 30.80 -3.23
N GLN A 10 31.28 30.22 -2.71
CA GLN A 10 30.80 30.39 -1.34
C GLN A 10 31.38 29.32 -0.38
N GLY A 11 32.37 28.54 -0.81
CA GLY A 11 33.04 27.54 0.02
C GLY A 11 32.43 26.14 -0.02
N TRP A 12 31.47 25.88 -0.90
CA TRP A 12 30.94 24.53 -1.09
C TRP A 12 31.98 23.61 -1.73
N ARG A 13 32.33 22.54 -1.02
CA ARG A 13 33.35 21.56 -1.45
C ARG A 13 32.79 20.49 -2.38
N GLY A 14 31.48 20.47 -2.59
CA GLY A 14 30.79 19.52 -3.46
C GLY A 14 29.81 18.62 -2.70
N LYS A 15 29.25 17.64 -3.43
CA LYS A 15 28.20 16.75 -2.92
C LYS A 15 28.67 15.99 -1.68
N GLY A 16 27.84 15.95 -0.63
CA GLY A 16 28.15 15.32 0.65
C GLY A 16 28.90 16.22 1.64
N PHE A 17 29.23 17.45 1.25
CA PHE A 17 29.74 18.48 2.15
C PHE A 17 28.67 19.55 2.37
N SER A 18 28.67 20.11 3.58
CA SER A 18 27.89 21.30 3.88
C SER A 18 28.44 22.53 3.11
N LEU A 19 27.70 23.64 3.13
CA LEU A 19 28.17 24.90 2.56
C LEU A 19 29.36 25.51 3.34
N HIS A 20 29.72 24.94 4.49
CA HIS A 20 30.82 25.45 5.30
C HIS A 20 32.19 25.16 4.64
N PRO A 21 33.12 26.14 4.63
CA PRO A 21 34.42 26.00 3.96
C PRO A 21 35.29 24.82 4.45
N SER A 22 35.22 24.46 5.73
CA SER A 22 36.14 23.49 6.34
C SER A 22 35.52 22.40 7.22
N ASN A 23 34.25 22.52 7.62
CA ASN A 23 33.68 21.74 8.72
C ASN A 23 32.25 21.30 8.39
N ASN A 24 32.03 19.99 8.33
CA ASN A 24 30.72 19.43 7.97
C ASN A 24 29.74 19.34 9.15
N ALA A 25 30.18 19.57 10.39
CA ALA A 25 29.31 19.47 11.57
C ALA A 25 28.39 20.69 11.76
N ILE A 26 28.68 21.80 11.08
CA ILE A 26 27.97 23.08 11.28
C ILE A 26 26.75 23.20 10.35
N GLY A 27 26.73 22.49 9.22
CA GLY A 27 25.71 22.67 8.18
C GLY A 27 25.17 21.36 7.60
N LEU A 28 24.04 21.49 6.90
CA LEU A 28 23.41 20.38 6.22
C LEU A 28 24.27 19.91 5.04
N SER A 29 24.72 18.65 5.10
CA SER A 29 25.48 18.01 4.01
C SER A 29 24.56 17.31 3.00
N THR A 30 23.32 17.06 3.39
CA THR A 30 22.26 16.48 2.56
C THR A 30 21.00 17.35 2.66
N PRO A 31 20.21 17.46 1.57
CA PRO A 31 18.93 18.16 1.62
C PRO A 31 17.98 17.49 2.61
N LEU A 32 17.18 18.31 3.31
CA LEU A 32 16.13 17.80 4.18
C LEU A 32 15.00 17.21 3.34
N LEU A 33 14.61 15.99 3.68
CA LEU A 33 13.38 15.41 3.16
C LEU A 33 12.20 15.99 3.95
N ILE A 34 11.39 16.81 3.28
CA ILE A 34 10.23 17.46 3.88
C ILE A 34 8.96 16.77 3.37
N SER A 35 8.09 16.35 4.28
CA SER A 35 6.75 15.90 3.92
C SER A 35 5.93 17.10 3.44
N ARG A 36 5.35 17.00 2.24
CA ARG A 36 4.47 18.03 1.68
C ARG A 36 3.02 17.59 1.74
N ASN A 37 2.16 18.45 2.28
CA ASN A 37 0.72 18.28 2.18
C ASN A 37 0.24 18.77 0.81
N LYS A 38 -0.04 17.83 -0.09
CA LYS A 38 -0.56 18.14 -1.43
C LYS A 38 -2.09 18.16 -1.49
N GLU A 39 -2.75 17.69 -0.45
CA GLU A 39 -4.19 17.36 -0.49
C GLU A 39 -4.99 18.21 0.51
N ASN A 40 -4.44 19.34 0.98
CA ASN A 40 -5.05 20.23 1.97
C ASN A 40 -5.55 19.51 3.24
N ARG A 41 -4.93 18.37 3.60
CA ARG A 41 -5.32 17.61 4.79
C ARG A 41 -4.86 18.31 6.07
N GLY A 42 -5.56 18.07 7.19
CA GLY A 42 -5.10 18.50 8.50
C GLY A 42 -3.73 17.90 8.87
N VAL A 43 -2.98 18.61 9.72
CA VAL A 43 -1.71 18.10 10.26
C VAL A 43 -1.97 16.79 11.03
N GLY A 44 -1.12 15.78 10.82
CA GLY A 44 -1.27 14.46 11.45
C GLY A 44 -2.18 13.49 10.70
N GLN A 45 -2.93 13.94 9.69
CA GLN A 45 -3.76 13.07 8.86
C GLN A 45 -2.87 12.29 7.88
N LYS A 46 -2.83 10.97 8.05
CA LYS A 46 -2.17 10.07 7.09
C LYS A 46 -3.12 9.85 5.91
N PRO A 47 -2.62 9.71 4.67
CA PRO A 47 -3.43 9.20 3.58
C PRO A 47 -3.98 7.83 3.97
N HIS A 48 -5.29 7.77 4.23
CA HIS A 48 -5.97 6.49 4.31
C HIS A 48 -6.14 6.01 2.88
N TYR A 49 -5.27 5.11 2.45
CA TYR A 49 -5.50 4.43 1.19
C TYR A 49 -6.61 3.40 1.41
N THR A 50 -7.78 3.63 0.84
CA THR A 50 -8.83 2.59 0.75
C THR A 50 -8.38 1.42 -0.14
N SER A 51 -7.15 1.43 -0.67
CA SER A 51 -6.50 0.24 -1.26
C SER A 51 -6.43 -0.96 -0.30
N ASP A 52 -6.59 -0.75 1.00
CA ASP A 52 -6.75 -1.84 1.97
C ASP A 52 -8.07 -2.61 1.78
N GLN A 53 -9.00 -2.07 0.99
CA GLN A 53 -10.26 -2.71 0.61
C GLN A 53 -10.16 -3.51 -0.69
N TRP A 54 -8.95 -3.92 -1.11
CA TRP A 54 -8.77 -4.86 -2.22
C TRP A 54 -9.63 -6.12 -2.07
N TRP A 55 -9.88 -6.54 -0.82
CA TRP A 55 -10.70 -7.70 -0.50
C TRP A 55 -12.20 -7.45 -0.74
N LEU A 56 -12.71 -6.22 -0.55
CA LEU A 56 -14.10 -5.87 -0.82
C LEU A 56 -14.40 -5.94 -2.32
N ASP A 57 -13.49 -5.40 -3.14
CA ASP A 57 -13.60 -5.49 -4.60
C ASP A 57 -13.48 -6.95 -5.08
N ALA A 58 -12.53 -7.72 -4.52
CA ALA A 58 -12.39 -9.14 -4.83
C ALA A 58 -13.62 -9.97 -4.40
N PHE A 59 -14.26 -9.62 -3.28
CA PHE A 59 -15.46 -10.28 -2.77
C PHE A 59 -16.70 -9.92 -3.60
N ASP A 60 -16.89 -8.64 -3.94
CA ASP A 60 -17.98 -8.17 -4.80
C ASP A 60 -17.95 -8.81 -6.20
N GLN A 61 -16.75 -8.98 -6.78
CA GLN A 61 -16.58 -9.71 -8.04
C GLN A 61 -17.05 -11.17 -7.96
N LYS A 62 -16.84 -11.82 -6.81
CA LYS A 62 -17.32 -13.20 -6.60
C LYS A 62 -18.84 -13.24 -6.42
N LEU A 63 -19.44 -12.28 -5.71
CA LEU A 63 -20.89 -12.18 -5.57
C LEU A 63 -21.60 -11.95 -6.89
N LYS A 64 -21.07 -11.08 -7.77
CA LYS A 64 -21.63 -10.83 -9.10
C LYS A 64 -21.64 -12.07 -10.00
N GLY A 65 -20.72 -13.01 -9.75
CA GLY A 65 -20.67 -14.29 -10.44
C GLY A 65 -21.62 -15.35 -9.89
N LEU A 66 -22.36 -15.06 -8.82
CA LEU A 66 -23.24 -16.01 -8.15
C LEU A 66 -24.62 -16.02 -8.84
N ASP A 67 -24.84 -17.00 -9.71
CA ASP A 67 -26.15 -17.21 -10.31
C ASP A 67 -26.98 -18.14 -9.41
N THR A 68 -28.05 -17.59 -8.85
CA THR A 68 -29.03 -18.33 -8.04
C THR A 68 -30.24 -18.76 -8.86
N SER A 69 -30.32 -18.35 -10.13
CA SER A 69 -31.32 -18.87 -11.06
C SER A 69 -30.89 -20.27 -11.49
N GLY A 70 -31.48 -21.28 -10.85
CA GLY A 70 -31.16 -22.66 -11.13
C GLY A 70 -31.37 -22.99 -12.61
N LYS A 71 -30.29 -23.28 -13.35
CA LYS A 71 -30.43 -23.93 -14.65
C LYS A 71 -30.99 -25.33 -14.43
N ASN A 72 -32.17 -25.59 -15.00
CA ASN A 72 -32.86 -26.88 -15.02
C ASN A 72 -33.55 -27.29 -13.69
N GLY A 73 -34.20 -26.35 -13.00
CA GLY A 73 -35.17 -26.68 -11.94
C GLY A 73 -34.58 -27.25 -10.65
N LYS A 74 -33.25 -27.40 -10.55
CA LYS A 74 -32.55 -27.67 -9.30
C LYS A 74 -32.15 -26.32 -8.69
N LYS A 75 -32.63 -26.01 -7.49
CA LYS A 75 -32.16 -24.87 -6.70
C LYS A 75 -30.69 -25.11 -6.33
N GLY A 76 -29.78 -24.74 -7.21
CA GLY A 76 -28.35 -24.87 -7.06
C GLY A 76 -27.71 -23.52 -7.31
N VAL A 77 -26.75 -23.17 -6.46
CA VAL A 77 -25.94 -21.96 -6.60
C VAL A 77 -24.87 -22.26 -7.63
N VAL A 78 -24.84 -21.53 -8.75
CA VAL A 78 -23.84 -21.70 -9.81
C VAL A 78 -22.90 -20.50 -9.82
N GLN A 79 -21.63 -20.73 -9.48
CA GLN A 79 -20.58 -19.72 -9.56
C GLN A 79 -20.06 -19.62 -11.01
N SER A 80 -20.49 -18.60 -11.74
CA SER A 80 -20.03 -18.33 -13.11
C SER A 80 -18.61 -17.76 -13.18
N VAL A 81 -18.17 -17.04 -12.16
CA VAL A 81 -16.82 -16.45 -12.08
C VAL A 81 -15.89 -17.37 -11.28
N THR A 82 -15.22 -18.26 -12.00
CA THR A 82 -14.27 -19.25 -11.43
C THR A 82 -12.91 -18.63 -11.13
N THR A 83 -12.40 -17.76 -12.00
CA THR A 83 -11.11 -17.06 -11.83
C THR A 83 -11.31 -15.59 -11.45
N GLY A 84 -10.60 -15.08 -10.44
CA GLY A 84 -10.72 -13.69 -10.00
C GLY A 84 -9.68 -13.29 -8.95
N LYS A 85 -9.73 -12.04 -8.46
CA LYS A 85 -8.73 -11.49 -7.51
C LYS A 85 -8.64 -12.30 -6.19
N LEU A 86 -9.72 -12.95 -5.77
CA LEU A 86 -9.75 -13.84 -4.60
C LEU A 86 -8.93 -15.14 -4.80
N ASP A 87 -8.77 -15.60 -6.04
CA ASP A 87 -8.02 -16.83 -6.38
C ASP A 87 -6.51 -16.67 -6.15
N VAL A 88 -6.02 -15.42 -6.14
CA VAL A 88 -4.64 -15.09 -5.76
C VAL A 88 -4.37 -15.43 -4.28
N VAL A 89 -5.38 -15.29 -3.42
CA VAL A 89 -5.29 -15.67 -2.00
C VAL A 89 -5.22 -17.19 -1.85
N ALA A 90 -6.02 -17.94 -2.63
CA ALA A 90 -5.99 -19.40 -2.63
C ALA A 90 -4.64 -19.94 -3.13
N LYS A 91 -4.07 -19.33 -4.18
CA LYS A 91 -2.78 -19.71 -4.76
C LYS A 91 -1.57 -19.31 -3.89
N CYS A 92 -1.67 -18.20 -3.16
CA CYS A 92 -0.59 -17.67 -2.32
C CYS A 92 -0.83 -17.89 -0.81
N ALA A 93 -1.73 -18.81 -0.45
CA ALA A 93 -2.26 -19.00 0.90
C ALA A 93 -1.18 -19.22 1.99
N ALA A 94 0.00 -19.73 1.61
CA ALA A 94 1.08 -20.04 2.54
C ALA A 94 2.06 -18.87 2.79
N ASN A 95 2.39 -18.05 1.77
CA ASN A 95 3.52 -17.09 1.83
C ASN A 95 3.23 -15.71 1.20
N GLY A 96 1.97 -15.42 0.85
CA GLY A 96 1.59 -14.13 0.25
C GLY A 96 1.30 -13.04 1.28
N LYS A 97 1.27 -11.78 0.84
CA LYS A 97 0.81 -10.60 1.62
C LYS A 97 -0.57 -10.79 2.27
N TYR A 98 -1.35 -11.75 1.79
CA TYR A 98 -2.71 -12.07 2.23
C TYR A 98 -2.83 -13.50 2.82
N ALA A 99 -1.70 -14.14 3.15
CA ALA A 99 -1.68 -15.40 3.89
C ALA A 99 -2.35 -15.21 5.26
N GLY A 100 -3.27 -16.12 5.62
CA GLY A 100 -4.05 -16.03 6.86
C GLY A 100 -5.43 -15.38 6.73
N LEU A 101 -5.82 -14.83 5.56
CA LEU A 101 -7.17 -14.26 5.40
C LEU A 101 -8.28 -15.32 5.64
N TYR A 102 -8.02 -16.59 5.30
CA TYR A 102 -8.94 -17.70 5.54
C TYR A 102 -9.23 -17.93 7.03
N THR A 103 -8.32 -17.59 7.94
CA THR A 103 -8.55 -17.74 9.38
C THR A 103 -9.44 -16.63 9.94
N SER A 104 -9.47 -15.44 9.31
CA SER A 104 -10.28 -14.30 9.76
C SER A 104 -11.77 -14.40 9.42
N PHE A 105 -12.16 -15.27 8.48
CA PHE A 105 -13.55 -15.46 8.05
C PHE A 105 -14.21 -16.75 8.56
N ARG A 106 -13.46 -17.64 9.22
CA ARG A 106 -14.07 -18.66 10.07
C ARG A 106 -14.53 -17.95 11.34
N GLY A 107 -15.82 -17.62 11.38
CA GLY A 107 -16.51 -17.14 12.58
C GLY A 107 -16.13 -17.99 13.79
N GLY A 108 -16.04 -17.32 14.95
CA GLY A 108 -15.48 -17.87 16.17
C GLY A 108 -15.96 -19.28 16.51
N ASP A 109 -14.99 -20.14 16.80
CA ASP A 109 -15.16 -21.26 17.69
C ASP A 109 -13.79 -21.54 18.33
N GLY A 110 -13.77 -21.41 19.66
CA GLY A 110 -12.71 -21.90 20.55
C GLY A 110 -11.51 -20.97 20.74
N ASP A 111 -11.56 -20.13 21.77
CA ASP A 111 -10.53 -20.07 22.83
C ASP A 111 -10.97 -19.08 23.90
N ALA A 112 -11.81 -19.57 24.82
CA ALA A 112 -11.78 -19.11 26.20
C ALA A 112 -10.82 -20.04 26.95
N LYS A 113 -9.57 -19.58 27.13
CA LYS A 113 -8.71 -19.85 28.29
C LYS A 113 -7.52 -18.90 28.30
#